data_AF-A0A091MQA7-F1
#
_entry.id   AF-A0A091MQA7-F1
#
_cell.length_a   1.000
_cell.length_b   1.000
_cell.length_c   1.000
_cell.angle_alpha   90.00
_cell.angle_beta   90.00
_cell.angle_gamma   90.00
#
_symmetry.space_group_name_H-M   'P 1'
#
loop_
_entity.id
_entity.type
_entity.pdbx_description
1 polymer ?
#
loop_
_entity_poly.entity_id
_entity_poly.type
_entity_poly.pdbx_seq_one_letter_code
_entity_poly.pdbx_strand_id
1 'polypeptide(L)'
;VDNIPIKLNTAAILREGALYQRQVEQEIKRIENLQQGAGDPYEFLEWQKQMRGKDLEEQLAEIECRRLQGKLSHEEAVLARQNVIQENKKKADLLREEKADLMHQCAEKRLQEQKEMRELVEQVMEGHKNVKQVKTELQEHKRQIVQKVCEEREELVRRALKEEEERIRKRYELIQQIRALESLPIIRHKFVDLTETGGHGLIGEMSIVELRERLALLKEAQKAAEEEKRDQIIHEKQAKEQLLLDKLDQISLFRAELGRAAALKQEEKKRKPQSGERLRKDERILTLQKKIVERAMERKKQAEL
;
A
#
# COMPACT_ATOMS: atom_id res chain seq x y z
N VAL A 1 22.10 -29.02 -41.94
CA VAL A 1 20.66 -29.06 -42.29
C VAL A 1 20.60 -29.53 -43.72
N ASP A 2 20.19 -30.76 -43.90
CA ASP A 2 20.31 -31.43 -45.19
C ASP A 2 19.25 -30.85 -46.14
N ASN A 3 19.72 -30.30 -47.25
CA ASN A 3 18.88 -29.52 -48.16
C ASN A 3 18.11 -30.48 -49.09
N ILE A 4 17.26 -31.31 -48.50
CA ILE A 4 16.40 -32.27 -49.18
C ILE A 4 15.62 -31.49 -50.24
N PRO A 5 15.73 -31.84 -51.54
CA PRO A 5 15.06 -31.09 -52.61
C PRO A 5 13.56 -31.36 -52.57
N ILE A 6 12.85 -30.61 -51.73
CA ILE A 6 11.38 -30.57 -51.71
C ILE A 6 10.94 -30.18 -53.12
N LYS A 7 10.32 -31.13 -53.83
CA LYS A 7 9.91 -30.98 -55.22
C LYS A 7 8.79 -29.95 -55.32
N LEU A 8 9.16 -28.68 -55.47
CA LEU A 8 8.23 -27.56 -55.47
C LEU A 8 7.21 -27.71 -56.60
N ASN A 9 5.93 -27.61 -56.26
CA ASN A 9 4.87 -27.53 -57.25
C ASN A 9 5.02 -26.23 -58.07
N THR A 10 4.64 -26.24 -59.34
CA THR A 10 4.78 -25.08 -60.27
C THR A 10 4.11 -23.82 -59.70
N ALA A 11 2.92 -23.98 -59.11
CA ALA A 11 2.20 -22.92 -58.42
C ALA A 11 2.87 -22.43 -57.12
N ALA A 12 3.81 -23.16 -56.53
CA ALA A 12 4.65 -22.67 -55.44
C ALA A 12 5.80 -21.80 -55.98
N ILE A 13 6.53 -22.30 -56.99
CA ILE A 13 7.62 -21.59 -57.68
C ILE A 13 7.14 -20.22 -58.17
N LEU A 14 6.00 -20.19 -58.89
CA LEU A 14 5.48 -18.93 -59.44
C LEU A 14 5.00 -17.94 -58.37
N ARG A 15 4.45 -18.41 -57.24
CA ARG A 15 4.04 -17.52 -56.13
C ARG A 15 5.25 -16.93 -55.39
N GLU A 16 6.28 -17.73 -55.16
CA GLU A 16 7.50 -17.28 -54.49
C GLU A 16 8.33 -16.34 -55.38
N GLY A 17 8.47 -16.68 -56.67
CA GLY A 17 9.10 -15.79 -57.65
C GLY A 17 8.38 -14.44 -57.78
N ALA A 18 7.05 -14.43 -57.82
CA ALA A 18 6.27 -13.19 -57.84
C ALA A 18 6.38 -12.38 -56.54
N LEU A 19 6.62 -13.02 -55.39
CA LEU A 19 6.88 -12.34 -54.12
C LEU A 19 8.25 -11.65 -54.15
N TYR A 20 9.31 -12.35 -54.58
CA TYR A 20 10.64 -11.74 -54.69
C TYR A 20 10.71 -10.64 -55.75
N GLN A 21 10.03 -10.79 -56.89
CA GLN A 21 9.94 -9.72 -57.89
C GLN A 21 9.30 -8.45 -57.31
N ARG A 22 8.22 -8.56 -56.55
CA ARG A 22 7.60 -7.41 -55.86
C ARG A 22 8.53 -6.75 -54.85
N GLN A 23 9.35 -7.52 -54.14
CA GLN A 23 10.36 -6.98 -53.21
C GLN A 23 11.47 -6.23 -53.97
N VAL A 24 11.96 -6.78 -55.09
CA VAL A 24 12.94 -6.12 -55.96
C VAL A 24 12.37 -4.82 -56.55
N GLU A 25 11.13 -4.84 -57.05
CA GLU A 25 10.45 -3.63 -57.53
C GLU A 25 10.29 -2.56 -56.44
N GLN A 26 10.10 -2.97 -55.17
CA GLN A 26 9.99 -2.05 -54.04
C GLN A 26 11.34 -1.41 -53.67
N GLU A 27 12.43 -2.20 -53.63
CA GLU A 27 13.77 -1.65 -53.38
C GLU A 27 14.30 -0.83 -54.58
N ILE A 28 13.97 -1.19 -55.83
CA ILE A 28 14.25 -0.34 -57.01
C ILE A 28 13.55 1.02 -56.85
N LYS A 29 12.24 1.04 -56.58
CA LYS A 29 11.49 2.28 -56.35
C LYS A 29 12.02 3.08 -55.16
N ARG A 30 12.53 2.41 -54.11
CA ARG A 30 13.23 3.08 -53.00
C ARG A 30 14.52 3.74 -53.48
N ILE A 31 15.35 3.06 -54.26
CA ILE A 31 16.59 3.61 -54.83
C ILE A 31 16.30 4.77 -55.78
N GLU A 32 15.28 4.66 -56.63
CA GLU A 32 14.82 5.73 -57.52
C GLU A 32 14.39 6.98 -56.73
N ASN A 33 13.63 6.81 -55.64
CA ASN A 33 13.22 7.92 -54.76
C ASN A 33 14.43 8.57 -54.06
N LEU A 34 15.40 7.77 -53.59
CA LEU A 34 16.64 8.28 -53.00
C LEU A 34 17.49 9.06 -54.04
N GLN A 35 17.55 8.59 -55.29
CA GLN A 35 18.21 9.29 -56.41
C GLN A 35 17.50 10.61 -56.76
N GLN A 36 16.17 10.69 -56.60
CA GLN A 36 15.38 11.92 -56.73
C GLN A 36 15.54 12.89 -55.53
N GLY A 37 16.35 12.54 -54.53
CA GLY A 37 16.63 13.40 -53.38
C GLY A 37 15.68 13.22 -52.18
N ALA A 38 14.88 12.16 -52.14
CA ALA A 38 14.19 11.78 -50.90
C ALA A 38 15.22 11.37 -49.83
N GLY A 39 15.05 11.84 -48.59
CA GLY A 39 15.86 11.40 -47.46
C GLY A 39 15.46 9.99 -46.98
N ASP A 40 16.42 9.18 -46.54
CA ASP A 40 16.12 7.85 -46.00
C ASP A 40 15.48 7.96 -44.60
N PRO A 41 14.23 7.51 -44.38
CA PRO A 41 13.58 7.60 -43.08
C PRO A 41 14.23 6.71 -41.99
N TYR A 42 15.23 5.89 -42.36
CA TYR A 42 15.93 4.99 -41.45
C TYR A 42 16.56 5.73 -40.25
N GLU A 43 17.28 6.83 -40.49
CA GLU A 43 17.93 7.61 -39.42
C GLU A 43 16.92 8.15 -38.39
N PHE A 44 15.81 8.72 -38.86
CA PHE A 44 14.72 9.18 -38.00
C PHE A 44 14.06 8.04 -37.22
N LEU A 45 13.89 6.87 -37.85
CA LEU A 45 13.32 5.69 -37.20
C LEU A 45 14.29 5.02 -36.22
N GLU A 46 15.61 5.11 -36.42
CA GLU A 46 16.60 4.71 -35.41
C GLU A 46 16.63 5.71 -34.25
N TRP A 47 16.70 7.01 -34.53
CA TRP A 47 16.63 8.06 -33.50
C TRP A 47 15.36 7.93 -32.65
N GLN A 48 14.19 7.76 -33.26
CA GLN A 48 12.92 7.57 -32.54
C GLN A 48 12.95 6.33 -31.63
N LYS A 49 13.57 5.22 -32.06
CA LYS A 49 13.75 4.02 -31.21
C LYS A 49 14.73 4.29 -30.06
N GLN A 50 15.83 5.00 -30.31
CA GLN A 50 16.81 5.34 -29.29
C GLN A 50 16.24 6.28 -28.22
N MET A 51 15.47 7.30 -28.63
CA MET A 51 14.81 8.22 -27.69
C MET A 51 13.77 7.48 -26.86
N ARG A 52 12.87 6.71 -27.47
CA ARG A 52 11.89 5.86 -26.74
C ARG A 52 12.55 4.85 -25.79
N GLY A 53 13.76 4.40 -26.10
CA GLY A 53 14.58 3.58 -25.21
C GLY A 53 14.99 4.36 -23.95
N LYS A 54 15.60 5.54 -24.13
CA LYS A 54 16.00 6.43 -23.03
C LYS A 54 14.80 6.86 -22.19
N ASP A 55 13.70 7.28 -22.81
CA ASP A 55 12.47 7.69 -22.12
C ASP A 55 11.96 6.59 -21.17
N LEU A 56 12.11 5.32 -21.56
CA LEU A 56 11.69 4.15 -20.78
C LEU A 56 12.74 3.76 -19.72
N GLU A 57 14.04 3.88 -20.02
CA GLU A 57 15.13 3.71 -19.05
C GLU A 57 15.03 4.75 -17.92
N GLU A 58 14.79 6.03 -18.24
CA GLU A 58 14.59 7.12 -17.27
C GLU A 58 13.31 6.91 -16.42
N GLN A 59 12.21 6.45 -17.01
CA GLN A 59 11.00 6.09 -16.26
C GLN A 59 11.25 4.95 -15.25
N LEU A 60 11.99 3.91 -15.64
CA LEU A 60 12.35 2.80 -14.75
C LEU A 60 13.28 3.30 -13.61
N ALA A 61 14.25 4.16 -13.93
CA ALA A 61 15.13 4.78 -12.95
C ALA A 61 14.37 5.66 -11.94
N GLU A 62 13.39 6.45 -12.41
CA GLU A 62 12.51 7.23 -11.53
C GLU A 62 11.66 6.34 -10.62
N ILE A 63 11.09 5.25 -11.14
CA ILE A 63 10.28 4.31 -10.35
C ILE A 63 11.14 3.67 -9.25
N GLU A 64 12.38 3.27 -9.53
CA GLU A 64 13.28 2.80 -8.48
C GLU A 64 13.69 3.92 -7.50
N CYS A 65 13.99 5.14 -7.97
CA CYS A 65 14.29 6.27 -7.09
C CYS A 65 13.13 6.55 -6.10
N ARG A 66 11.89 6.61 -6.58
CA ARG A 66 10.69 6.80 -5.75
C ARG A 66 10.50 5.64 -4.75
N ARG A 67 10.72 4.38 -5.20
CA ARG A 67 10.69 3.19 -4.33
C ARG A 67 11.74 3.25 -3.20
N LEU A 68 12.95 3.74 -3.50
CA LEU A 68 14.03 3.85 -2.52
C LEU A 68 13.81 5.06 -1.58
N GLN A 69 13.31 6.19 -2.08
CA GLN A 69 12.89 7.32 -1.24
C GLN A 69 11.82 6.90 -0.22
N GLY A 70 10.82 6.10 -0.63
CA GLY A 70 9.83 5.54 0.29
C GLY A 70 10.44 4.66 1.40
N LYS A 71 11.45 3.84 1.07
CA LYS A 71 12.20 3.05 2.06
C LYS A 71 13.03 3.93 3.01
N LEU A 72 13.69 4.96 2.49
CA LEU A 72 14.48 5.90 3.28
C LEU A 72 13.58 6.65 4.27
N SER A 73 12.46 7.20 3.80
CA SER A 73 11.46 7.87 4.63
C SER A 73 10.90 6.97 5.73
N HIS A 74 10.70 5.67 5.46
CA HIS A 74 10.28 4.71 6.49
C HIS A 74 11.36 4.53 7.58
N GLU A 75 12.63 4.34 7.21
CA GLU A 75 13.73 4.22 8.18
C GLU A 75 13.89 5.50 9.02
N GLU A 76 13.80 6.68 8.40
CA GLU A 76 13.89 7.97 9.09
C GLU A 76 12.68 8.22 10.02
N ALA A 77 11.48 7.78 9.65
CA ALA A 77 10.30 7.85 10.52
C ALA A 77 10.40 6.91 11.74
N VAL A 78 11.00 5.72 11.58
CA VAL A 78 11.24 4.80 12.70
C VAL A 78 12.29 5.36 13.67
N LEU A 79 13.39 5.93 13.15
CA LEU A 79 14.38 6.65 13.94
C LEU A 79 13.79 7.83 14.71
N ALA A 80 13.00 8.68 14.03
CA ALA A 80 12.32 9.81 14.67
C ALA A 80 11.39 9.35 15.82
N ARG A 81 10.67 8.24 15.63
CA ARG A 81 9.85 7.63 16.68
C ARG A 81 10.69 7.09 17.84
N GLN A 82 11.85 6.48 17.59
CA GLN A 82 12.77 6.03 18.64
C GLN A 82 13.29 7.21 19.47
N ASN A 83 13.75 8.29 18.81
CA ASN A 83 14.19 9.53 19.47
C ASN A 83 13.11 10.11 20.41
N VAL A 84 11.87 10.27 19.91
CA VAL A 84 10.76 10.80 20.72
C VAL A 84 10.44 9.89 21.92
N ILE A 85 10.53 8.56 21.77
CA ILE A 85 10.35 7.63 22.89
C ILE A 85 11.49 7.78 23.91
N GLN A 86 12.74 7.90 23.48
CA GLN A 86 13.89 8.12 24.38
C GLN A 86 13.81 9.47 25.11
N GLU A 87 13.39 10.54 24.44
CA GLU A 87 13.14 11.84 25.08
C GLU A 87 12.00 11.77 26.10
N ASN A 88 10.89 11.11 25.77
CA ASN A 88 9.73 11.03 26.66
C ASN A 88 10.02 10.15 27.89
N LYS A 89 10.88 9.14 27.78
CA LYS A 89 11.45 8.44 28.95
C LYS A 89 12.20 9.41 29.85
N LYS A 90 13.24 10.09 29.33
CA LYS A 90 14.05 11.06 30.09
C LYS A 90 13.20 12.14 30.79
N LYS A 91 12.18 12.67 30.11
CA LYS A 91 11.24 13.65 30.67
C LYS A 91 10.36 13.07 31.78
N ALA A 92 9.93 11.80 31.65
CA ALA A 92 9.17 11.10 32.69
C ALA A 92 10.03 10.69 33.89
N ASP A 93 11.30 10.36 33.67
CA ASP A 93 12.27 10.05 34.72
C ASP A 93 12.60 11.31 35.54
N LEU A 94 12.91 12.43 34.89
CA LEU A 94 13.08 13.74 35.56
C LEU A 94 11.84 14.16 36.37
N LEU A 95 10.64 14.07 35.78
CA LEU A 95 9.40 14.39 36.49
C LEU A 95 9.13 13.44 37.68
N ARG A 96 9.67 12.22 37.65
CA ARG A 96 9.60 11.25 38.75
C ARG A 96 10.58 11.62 39.88
N GLU A 97 11.76 12.12 39.55
CA GLU A 97 12.74 12.66 40.49
C GLU A 97 12.20 13.93 41.17
N GLU A 98 11.76 14.93 40.39
CA GLU A 98 11.09 16.15 40.89
C GLU A 98 9.92 15.83 41.83
N LYS A 99 9.09 14.85 41.46
CA LYS A 99 7.97 14.40 42.29
C LYS A 99 8.43 13.68 43.56
N ALA A 100 9.53 12.93 43.53
CA ALA A 100 10.09 12.30 44.72
C ALA A 100 10.56 13.36 45.72
N ASP A 101 11.31 14.37 45.26
CA ASP A 101 11.78 15.48 46.09
C ASP A 101 10.62 16.27 46.72
N LEU A 102 9.57 16.57 45.94
CA LEU A 102 8.36 17.21 46.47
C LEU A 102 7.65 16.32 47.50
N MET A 103 7.60 14.99 47.32
CA MET A 103 7.03 14.08 48.32
C MET A 103 7.88 14.01 49.59
N HIS A 104 9.22 14.06 49.48
CA HIS A 104 10.11 14.15 50.64
C HIS A 104 9.88 15.45 51.43
N GLN A 105 9.87 16.61 50.76
CA GLN A 105 9.58 17.91 51.39
C GLN A 105 8.19 17.94 52.06
N CYS A 106 7.17 17.32 51.45
CA CYS A 106 5.85 17.19 52.06
C CYS A 106 5.83 16.26 53.29
N ALA A 107 6.66 15.21 53.32
CA ALA A 107 6.78 14.33 54.48
C ALA A 107 7.52 15.02 55.65
N GLU A 108 8.57 15.80 55.34
CA GLU A 108 9.30 16.61 56.33
C GLU A 108 8.41 17.67 56.99
N LYS A 109 7.65 18.43 56.18
CA LYS A 109 6.68 19.42 56.70
C LYS A 109 5.62 18.78 57.60
N ARG A 110 5.05 17.65 57.20
CA ARG A 110 4.11 16.88 58.04
C ARG A 110 4.73 16.39 59.34
N LEU A 111 6.04 16.11 59.36
CA LEU A 111 6.76 15.72 60.57
C LEU A 111 7.05 16.93 61.48
N GLN A 112 7.23 18.12 60.91
CA GLN A 112 7.34 19.40 61.65
C GLN A 112 5.99 19.78 62.26
N GLU A 113 4.93 19.84 61.45
CA GLU A 113 3.54 20.07 61.88
C GLU A 113 3.12 19.10 63.01
N GLN A 114 3.51 17.82 62.93
CA GLN A 114 3.24 16.83 63.98
C GLN A 114 4.04 17.02 65.26
N LYS A 115 5.19 17.72 65.25
CA LYS A 115 5.93 18.08 66.47
C LYS A 115 5.29 19.31 67.11
N GLU A 116 5.08 20.37 66.33
CA GLU A 116 4.42 21.61 66.77
C GLU A 116 3.03 21.32 67.39
N MET A 117 2.24 20.44 66.77
CA MET A 117 0.95 20.01 67.32
C MET A 117 1.06 19.15 68.59
N ARG A 118 2.14 18.39 68.80
CA ARG A 118 2.37 17.66 70.05
C ARG A 118 2.77 18.63 71.16
N GLU A 119 3.71 19.53 70.89
CA GLU A 119 4.17 20.57 71.80
C GLU A 119 2.99 21.47 72.25
N LEU A 120 2.11 21.85 71.31
CA LEU A 120 0.88 22.59 71.64
C LEU A 120 -0.12 21.77 72.48
N VAL A 121 -0.29 20.47 72.20
CA VAL A 121 -1.13 19.59 73.02
C VAL A 121 -0.54 19.40 74.42
N GLU A 122 0.77 19.31 74.56
CA GLU A 122 1.47 19.23 75.85
C GLU A 122 1.27 20.53 76.66
N GLN A 123 1.44 21.70 76.04
CA GLN A 123 1.15 23.01 76.65
C GLN A 123 -0.32 23.14 77.09
N VAL A 124 -1.29 22.71 76.27
CA VAL A 124 -2.72 22.70 76.63
C VAL A 124 -3.01 21.70 77.75
N MET A 125 -2.36 20.53 77.76
CA MET A 125 -2.47 19.56 78.85
C MET A 125 -1.89 20.09 80.16
N GLU A 126 -0.80 20.86 80.12
CA GLU A 126 -0.24 21.56 81.28
C GLU A 126 -1.16 22.69 81.77
N GLY A 127 -1.68 23.52 80.86
CA GLY A 127 -2.73 24.48 81.18
C GLY A 127 -3.94 23.82 81.87
N HIS A 128 -4.37 22.64 81.40
CA HIS A 128 -5.41 21.85 82.06
C HIS A 128 -5.01 21.26 83.41
N LYS A 129 -3.74 20.90 83.66
CA LYS A 129 -3.26 20.51 85.00
C LYS A 129 -3.35 21.70 85.95
N ASN A 130 -2.84 22.86 85.53
CA ASN A 130 -2.77 24.07 86.33
C ASN A 130 -4.19 24.61 86.66
N VAL A 131 -5.10 24.63 85.68
CA VAL A 131 -6.51 24.98 85.90
C VAL A 131 -7.23 23.99 86.82
N LYS A 132 -6.86 22.69 86.81
CA LYS A 132 -7.39 21.71 87.78
C LYS A 132 -6.90 22.00 89.20
N GLN A 133 -5.63 22.33 89.38
CA GLN A 133 -5.03 22.68 90.69
C GLN A 133 -5.72 23.93 91.29
N VAL A 134 -5.78 25.03 90.54
CA VAL A 134 -6.48 26.27 90.96
C VAL A 134 -7.98 26.01 91.22
N LYS A 135 -8.61 25.09 90.48
CA LYS A 135 -10.00 24.69 90.73
C LYS A 135 -10.16 23.88 92.02
N THR A 136 -9.21 23.02 92.39
CA THR A 136 -9.24 22.30 93.68
C THR A 136 -9.00 23.25 94.85
N GLU A 137 -8.02 24.15 94.77
CA GLU A 137 -7.77 25.21 95.76
C GLU A 137 -9.01 26.09 95.97
N LEU A 138 -9.64 26.54 94.88
CA LEU A 138 -10.88 27.31 94.93
C LEU A 138 -12.07 26.49 95.48
N GLN A 139 -12.10 25.17 95.28
CA GLN A 139 -13.10 24.30 95.89
C GLN A 139 -12.87 24.13 97.40
N GLU A 140 -11.62 24.09 97.87
CA GLU A 140 -11.29 24.05 99.30
C GLU A 140 -11.65 25.36 99.99
N HIS A 141 -11.29 26.51 99.40
CA HIS A 141 -11.76 27.82 99.89
C HIS A 141 -13.29 27.95 99.88
N LYS A 142 -13.97 27.44 98.83
CA LYS A 142 -15.44 27.42 98.80
C LYS A 142 -16.03 26.48 99.85
N ARG A 143 -15.39 25.34 100.17
CA ARG A 143 -15.81 24.48 101.30
C ARG A 143 -15.68 25.22 102.64
N GLN A 144 -14.57 25.92 102.87
CA GLN A 144 -14.36 26.74 104.08
C GLN A 144 -15.43 27.85 104.23
N ILE A 145 -15.83 28.49 103.13
CA ILE A 145 -16.91 29.49 103.13
C ILE A 145 -18.27 28.82 103.35
N VAL A 146 -18.56 27.71 102.66
CA VAL A 146 -19.83 26.97 102.80
C VAL A 146 -19.98 26.36 104.19
N GLN A 147 -18.91 25.97 104.89
CA GLN A 147 -18.99 25.54 106.28
C GLN A 147 -19.53 26.67 107.18
N LYS A 148 -18.91 27.86 107.12
CA LYS A 148 -19.39 29.06 107.86
C LYS A 148 -20.83 29.44 107.52
N VAL A 149 -21.18 29.46 106.23
CA VAL A 149 -22.53 29.79 105.78
C VAL A 149 -23.54 28.68 106.08
N CYS A 150 -23.11 27.42 106.24
CA CYS A 150 -23.96 26.34 106.73
C CYS A 150 -24.21 26.44 108.24
N GLU A 151 -23.22 26.85 109.04
CA GLU A 151 -23.38 27.18 110.46
C GLU A 151 -24.44 28.29 110.61
N GLU A 152 -24.29 29.41 109.88
CA GLU A 152 -25.28 30.50 109.80
C GLU A 152 -26.66 30.03 109.27
N ARG A 153 -26.69 29.13 108.28
CA ARG A 153 -27.94 28.64 107.67
C ARG A 153 -28.68 27.64 108.54
N GLU A 154 -28.00 26.82 109.33
CA GLU A 154 -28.68 25.92 110.27
C GLU A 154 -29.45 26.71 111.33
N GLU A 155 -28.92 27.86 111.77
CA GLU A 155 -29.67 28.78 112.62
C GLU A 155 -30.93 29.33 111.95
N LEU A 156 -30.98 29.43 110.62
CA LEU A 156 -32.11 29.93 109.83
C LEU A 156 -33.11 28.82 109.43
N VAL A 157 -32.65 27.63 109.06
CA VAL A 157 -33.52 26.50 108.68
C VAL A 157 -34.28 25.95 109.89
N ARG A 158 -33.71 26.04 111.10
CA ARG A 158 -34.43 25.84 112.39
C ARG A 158 -35.59 26.83 112.60
N ARG A 159 -35.68 27.90 111.80
CA ARG A 159 -36.80 28.85 111.77
C ARG A 159 -37.83 28.44 110.70
N ALA A 160 -37.37 28.18 109.46
CA ALA A 160 -38.23 27.96 108.30
C ALA A 160 -38.83 26.54 108.15
N LEU A 161 -38.24 25.48 108.75
CA LEU A 161 -38.88 24.15 108.74
C LEU A 161 -40.23 24.10 109.49
N LYS A 162 -40.57 25.18 110.20
CA LYS A 162 -41.86 25.39 110.87
C LYS A 162 -42.99 25.83 109.91
N GLU A 163 -42.72 25.98 108.61
CA GLU A 163 -43.60 26.72 107.68
C GLU A 163 -44.07 25.93 106.43
N GLU A 164 -43.36 24.90 105.97
CA GLU A 164 -43.62 24.26 104.64
C GLU A 164 -44.11 22.80 104.67
N GLU A 165 -44.47 22.25 105.84
CA GLU A 165 -45.16 20.94 105.91
C GLU A 165 -46.59 20.98 105.30
N GLU A 166 -47.07 22.17 104.94
CA GLU A 166 -48.46 22.43 104.52
C GLU A 166 -48.80 22.09 103.06
N ARG A 167 -47.83 21.96 102.13
CA ARG A 167 -48.11 22.28 100.70
C ARG A 167 -48.20 21.15 99.66
N ILE A 168 -47.30 20.16 99.60
CA ILE A 168 -46.93 19.51 98.30
C ILE A 168 -47.89 18.45 97.69
N ARG A 169 -48.92 17.95 98.39
CA ARG A 169 -49.69 16.70 98.07
C ARG A 169 -50.57 16.66 96.76
N LYS A 170 -50.16 17.16 95.58
CA LYS A 170 -51.14 17.73 94.58
C LYS A 170 -51.36 17.11 93.17
N ARG A 171 -50.41 16.94 92.21
CA ARG A 171 -50.74 16.55 90.80
C ARG A 171 -49.56 16.08 89.92
N TYR A 172 -49.77 15.27 88.84
CA TYR A 172 -48.68 14.92 87.88
C TYR A 172 -48.92 14.61 86.33
N GLU A 173 -49.96 13.90 85.76
CA GLU A 173 -49.81 13.00 84.52
C GLU A 173 -50.51 13.34 83.06
N LEU A 174 -49.91 13.28 81.75
CA LEU A 174 -50.45 13.54 80.22
C LEU A 174 -49.51 13.25 78.73
N ILE A 175 -49.83 12.87 77.28
CA ILE A 175 -49.16 12.06 75.86
C ILE A 175 -49.17 12.27 74.02
N GLN A 176 -48.68 11.47 72.81
CA GLN A 176 -48.41 11.64 71.07
C GLN A 176 -48.28 10.53 69.61
N GLN A 177 -48.04 10.70 68.10
CA GLN A 177 -47.75 9.72 66.66
C GLN A 177 -47.61 9.99 64.84
N ILE A 178 -47.11 9.20 63.62
CA ILE A 178 -47.22 9.18 61.86
C ILE A 178 -46.31 8.42 60.45
N ARG A 179 -46.57 8.16 58.94
CA ARG A 179 -45.79 7.55 57.47
C ARG A 179 -46.31 7.49 55.73
N ALA A 180 -45.97 7.03 54.29
CA ALA A 180 -45.01 6.52 52.92
C ALA A 180 -45.55 6.12 51.21
N LEU A 181 -45.17 5.70 49.77
CA LEU A 181 -44.22 5.43 48.34
C LEU A 181 -44.75 4.81 46.70
N GLU A 182 -44.39 4.42 45.26
CA GLU A 182 -43.47 4.33 43.76
C GLU A 182 -43.94 3.56 42.17
N SER A 183 -43.56 3.19 40.72
CA SER A 183 -42.67 3.12 39.22
C SER A 183 -43.15 2.42 37.60
N LEU A 184 -42.77 2.05 36.15
CA LEU A 184 -41.83 1.94 34.69
C LEU A 184 -42.18 1.29 32.99
N PRO A 185 -41.42 1.17 31.67
CA PRO A 185 -41.68 0.85 29.97
C PRO A 185 -40.83 0.07 28.56
N ILE A 186 -41.08 -0.07 27.05
CA ILE A 186 -40.41 -0.88 25.66
C ILE A 186 -40.53 -0.75 23.82
N ILE A 187 -39.98 -1.51 22.62
CA ILE A 187 -39.95 -1.43 20.86
C ILE A 187 -39.42 -2.60 19.57
N ARG A 188 -39.19 -2.92 18.07
CA ARG A 188 -38.98 -2.66 16.35
C ARG A 188 -39.01 -3.87 14.98
N HIS A 189 -38.73 -4.16 13.50
CA HIS A 189 -38.34 -3.88 11.82
C HIS A 189 -38.35 -5.05 10.43
N LYS A 190 -38.05 -5.35 8.95
CA LYS A 190 -37.55 -5.10 7.29
C LYS A 190 -37.65 -6.23 5.86
N PHE A 191 -37.35 -6.51 4.38
CA PHE A 191 -36.92 -6.27 2.70
C PHE A 191 -36.84 -7.47 1.33
N VAL A 192 -36.58 -7.76 -0.16
CA VAL A 192 -36.28 -7.45 -1.86
C VAL A 192 -36.17 -8.54 -3.32
N ASP A 193 -35.91 -8.39 -4.82
CA ASP A 193 -35.96 -9.34 -6.30
C ASP A 193 -35.32 -9.21 -8.03
N LEU A 194 -35.37 -10.06 -9.31
CA LEU A 194 -34.80 -10.04 -10.97
C LEU A 194 -35.00 -11.05 -12.51
N THR A 195 -34.55 -10.95 -13.98
CA THR A 195 -34.74 -11.78 -15.51
C THR A 195 -33.93 -11.81 -17.17
N GLU A 196 -34.12 -12.57 -18.49
CA GLU A 196 -33.42 -12.67 -20.10
C GLU A 196 -33.83 -13.44 -21.74
N THR A 197 -33.10 -13.70 -23.07
CA THR A 197 -33.41 -14.00 -24.77
C THR A 197 -32.62 -14.84 -26.22
N GLY A 198 -32.87 -14.92 -27.73
CA GLY A 198 -32.21 -15.64 -29.20
C GLY A 198 -32.70 -15.75 -30.96
N GLY A 199 -32.40 -16.22 -32.40
CA GLY A 199 -31.55 -16.96 -33.74
C GLY A 199 -31.90 -17.21 -35.54
N HIS A 200 -31.19 -17.77 -36.79
CA HIS A 200 -31.44 -17.97 -38.52
C HIS A 200 -30.69 -18.88 -39.94
N GLY A 201 -30.86 -18.92 -41.47
CA GLY A 201 -30.35 -19.86 -42.89
C GLY A 201 -30.22 -19.69 -44.72
N LEU A 202 -29.96 -20.63 -45.92
CA LEU A 202 -29.58 -20.56 -47.65
C LEU A 202 -29.73 -21.63 -49.16
N ILE A 203 -29.13 -21.69 -50.58
CA ILE A 203 -29.39 -22.45 -52.17
C ILE A 203 -28.42 -22.79 -53.72
N GLY A 204 -28.74 -23.20 -55.18
CA GLY A 204 -27.94 -23.83 -56.63
C GLY A 204 -28.20 -23.93 -58.46
N GLU A 205 -27.61 -24.72 -59.64
CA GLU A 205 -27.50 -24.69 -61.41
C GLU A 205 -27.31 -25.86 -62.86
N MET A 206 -26.92 -25.76 -64.35
CA MET A 206 -27.08 -26.58 -65.91
C MET A 206 -26.10 -27.04 -67.42
N SER A 207 -26.40 -27.37 -68.90
CA SER A 207 -25.66 -28.16 -70.31
C SER A 207 -25.81 -28.13 -72.16
N ILE A 208 -25.32 -28.99 -73.36
CA ILE A 208 -25.31 -29.01 -75.14
C ILE A 208 -24.70 -30.12 -76.51
N VAL A 209 -24.71 -30.12 -78.05
CA VAL A 209 -24.24 -31.17 -79.42
C VAL A 209 -24.19 -31.08 -81.27
N GLU A 210 -23.66 -31.94 -82.44
CA GLU A 210 -23.61 -31.99 -84.21
C GLU A 210 -23.04 -33.18 -85.50
N LEU A 211 -23.06 -33.32 -87.05
CA LEU A 211 -22.74 -34.52 -88.25
C LEU A 211 -21.97 -34.81 -89.80
N ARG A 212 -22.41 -35.64 -90.89
CA ARG A 212 -21.72 -36.80 -91.79
C ARG A 212 -20.63 -36.77 -93.00
N GLU A 213 -20.79 -36.30 -94.27
CA GLU A 213 -19.70 -36.47 -95.35
C GLU A 213 -18.62 -35.38 -95.28
N ARG A 214 -19.03 -34.18 -94.83
CA ARG A 214 -18.13 -33.17 -94.24
C ARG A 214 -17.10 -33.81 -93.31
N LEU A 215 -17.52 -34.81 -92.53
CA LEU A 215 -16.73 -35.63 -91.60
C LEU A 215 -15.61 -36.48 -92.27
N ALA A 216 -15.38 -36.39 -93.58
CA ALA A 216 -14.22 -37.00 -94.27
C ALA A 216 -13.10 -35.97 -94.50
N LEU A 217 -13.36 -34.89 -95.24
CA LEU A 217 -12.38 -33.80 -95.42
C LEU A 217 -12.05 -33.10 -94.09
N LEU A 218 -13.04 -32.97 -93.19
CA LEU A 218 -12.79 -32.51 -91.82
C LEU A 218 -11.81 -33.42 -91.06
N LYS A 219 -11.71 -34.73 -91.33
CA LYS A 219 -10.73 -35.61 -90.66
C LYS A 219 -9.29 -35.36 -91.09
N GLU A 220 -9.04 -34.99 -92.34
CA GLU A 220 -7.67 -34.72 -92.81
C GLU A 220 -7.22 -33.33 -92.39
N ALA A 221 -8.10 -32.32 -92.52
CA ALA A 221 -7.88 -31.01 -91.91
C ALA A 221 -7.71 -31.10 -90.39
N GLN A 222 -8.48 -31.97 -89.71
CA GLN A 222 -8.33 -32.27 -88.28
C GLN A 222 -6.97 -32.92 -87.98
N LYS A 223 -6.48 -33.88 -88.77
CA LYS A 223 -5.15 -34.49 -88.55
C LYS A 223 -4.03 -33.44 -88.62
N ALA A 224 -3.98 -32.63 -89.69
CA ALA A 224 -2.98 -31.58 -89.82
C ALA A 224 -3.08 -30.56 -88.68
N ALA A 225 -4.30 -30.12 -88.35
CA ALA A 225 -4.54 -29.22 -87.21
C ALA A 225 -4.40 -29.89 -85.83
N GLU A 226 -4.28 -31.22 -85.74
CA GLU A 226 -3.87 -31.94 -84.54
C GLU A 226 -2.35 -32.01 -84.44
N GLU A 227 -1.64 -32.16 -85.57
CA GLU A 227 -0.17 -32.18 -85.63
C GLU A 227 0.41 -30.81 -85.30
N GLU A 228 -0.08 -29.72 -85.93
CA GLU A 228 0.29 -28.35 -85.55
C GLU A 228 0.02 -28.07 -84.07
N LYS A 229 -1.10 -28.56 -83.52
CA LYS A 229 -1.42 -28.43 -82.09
C LYS A 229 -0.48 -29.25 -81.21
N ARG A 230 -0.04 -30.44 -81.64
CA ARG A 230 0.94 -31.26 -80.89
C ARG A 230 2.28 -30.52 -80.80
N ASP A 231 2.75 -29.93 -81.89
CA ASP A 231 4.01 -29.17 -81.92
C ASP A 231 3.92 -27.87 -81.11
N GLN A 232 2.81 -27.13 -81.22
CA GLN A 232 2.51 -25.99 -80.35
C GLN A 232 2.51 -26.40 -78.87
N ILE A 233 1.87 -27.52 -78.51
CA ILE A 233 1.85 -28.05 -77.14
C ILE A 233 3.26 -28.48 -76.67
N ILE A 234 4.12 -28.99 -77.55
CA ILE A 234 5.51 -29.34 -77.23
C ILE A 234 6.33 -28.09 -76.94
N HIS A 235 6.29 -27.08 -77.82
CA HIS A 235 7.00 -25.82 -77.62
C HIS A 235 6.47 -25.04 -76.41
N GLU A 236 5.15 -25.02 -76.17
CA GLU A 236 4.56 -24.45 -74.96
C GLU A 236 5.05 -25.15 -73.69
N LYS A 237 5.19 -26.48 -73.69
CA LYS A 237 5.75 -27.22 -72.54
C LYS A 237 7.21 -26.87 -72.30
N GLN A 238 8.04 -26.88 -73.35
CA GLN A 238 9.45 -26.50 -73.28
C GLN A 238 9.63 -25.08 -72.73
N ALA A 239 8.86 -24.10 -73.22
CA ALA A 239 8.90 -22.72 -72.75
C ALA A 239 8.44 -22.58 -71.28
N LYS A 240 7.42 -23.34 -70.86
CA LYS A 240 6.95 -23.37 -69.46
C LYS A 240 7.96 -24.03 -68.54
N GLU A 241 8.66 -25.07 -68.99
CA GLU A 241 9.73 -25.73 -68.25
C GLU A 241 10.96 -24.83 -68.09
N GLN A 242 11.40 -24.16 -69.16
CA GLN A 242 12.47 -23.15 -69.11
C GLN A 242 12.14 -22.01 -68.13
N LEU A 243 10.95 -21.41 -68.24
CA LEU A 243 10.50 -20.35 -67.33
C LEU A 243 10.47 -20.81 -65.86
N LEU A 244 10.14 -22.07 -65.59
CA LEU A 244 10.16 -22.62 -64.22
C LEU A 244 11.59 -22.83 -63.70
N LEU A 245 12.55 -23.19 -64.56
CA LEU A 245 13.97 -23.26 -64.21
C LEU A 245 14.53 -21.86 -63.90
N ASP A 246 14.31 -20.87 -64.77
CA ASP A 246 14.73 -19.47 -64.55
C ASP A 246 14.19 -18.93 -63.21
N LYS A 247 12.95 -19.28 -62.85
CA LYS A 247 12.34 -18.89 -61.58
C LYS A 247 12.91 -19.63 -60.38
N LEU A 248 13.26 -20.92 -60.52
CA LEU A 248 13.94 -21.67 -59.47
C LEU A 248 15.34 -21.10 -59.20
N ASP A 249 16.09 -20.75 -60.24
CA ASP A 249 17.43 -20.16 -60.10
C ASP A 249 17.35 -18.78 -59.42
N GLN A 250 16.43 -17.91 -59.85
CA GLN A 250 16.14 -16.63 -59.18
C GLN A 250 15.80 -16.84 -57.69
N ILE A 251 14.90 -17.77 -57.36
CA ILE A 251 14.53 -18.13 -55.98
C ILE A 251 15.74 -18.63 -55.19
N SER A 252 16.62 -19.45 -55.79
CA SER A 252 17.80 -20.00 -55.12
C SER A 252 18.77 -18.88 -54.69
N LEU A 253 18.96 -17.87 -55.53
CA LEU A 253 19.80 -16.70 -55.25
C LEU A 253 19.19 -15.86 -54.13
N PHE A 254 17.89 -15.52 -54.18
CA PHE A 254 17.24 -14.77 -53.11
C PHE A 254 17.29 -15.50 -51.77
N ARG A 255 17.05 -16.81 -51.74
CA ARG A 255 17.19 -17.63 -50.53
C ARG A 255 18.62 -17.64 -49.99
N ALA A 256 19.63 -17.69 -50.86
CA ALA A 256 21.03 -17.64 -50.45
C ALA A 256 21.41 -16.29 -49.82
N GLU A 257 21.06 -15.16 -50.45
CA GLU A 257 21.37 -13.83 -49.90
C GLU A 257 20.57 -13.53 -48.63
N LEU A 258 19.29 -13.93 -48.55
CA LEU A 258 18.50 -13.83 -47.32
C LEU A 258 19.10 -14.68 -46.19
N GLY A 259 19.64 -15.87 -46.51
CA GLY A 259 20.36 -16.70 -45.56
C GLY A 259 21.64 -16.05 -45.02
N ARG A 260 22.46 -15.46 -45.91
CA ARG A 260 23.67 -14.70 -45.52
C ARG A 260 23.33 -13.48 -44.67
N ALA A 261 22.34 -12.69 -45.08
CA ALA A 261 21.89 -11.51 -44.34
C ALA A 261 21.29 -11.88 -42.96
N ALA A 262 20.60 -13.02 -42.84
CA ALA A 262 20.12 -13.55 -41.57
C ALA A 262 21.28 -14.01 -40.67
N ALA A 263 22.30 -14.67 -41.22
CA ALA A 263 23.50 -15.07 -40.49
C ALA A 263 24.27 -13.86 -39.93
N LEU A 264 24.51 -12.84 -40.77
CA LEU A 264 25.14 -11.58 -40.35
C LEU A 264 24.35 -10.90 -39.22
N LYS A 265 23.02 -10.79 -39.34
CA LYS A 265 22.16 -10.24 -38.28
C LYS A 265 22.14 -11.07 -36.99
N GLN A 266 22.38 -12.39 -37.07
CA GLN A 266 22.60 -13.21 -35.87
C GLN A 266 23.98 -12.98 -35.26
N GLU A 267 25.03 -12.81 -36.06
CA GLU A 267 26.35 -12.45 -35.56
C GLU A 267 26.36 -11.07 -34.90
N GLU A 268 25.75 -10.04 -35.51
CA GLU A 268 25.60 -8.72 -34.89
C GLU A 268 24.88 -8.80 -33.54
N LYS A 269 23.83 -9.62 -33.43
CA LYS A 269 23.11 -9.85 -32.15
C LYS A 269 23.93 -10.61 -31.11
N LYS A 270 24.92 -11.41 -31.51
CA LYS A 270 25.87 -12.09 -30.61
C LYS A 270 27.06 -11.20 -30.25
N ARG A 271 27.50 -10.35 -31.18
CA ARG A 271 28.64 -9.43 -31.07
C ARG A 271 28.28 -8.18 -30.26
N LYS A 272 27.03 -7.71 -30.31
CA LYS A 272 26.47 -6.74 -29.35
C LYS A 272 26.30 -7.46 -28.00
N PRO A 273 27.10 -7.15 -26.96
CA PRO A 273 26.94 -7.76 -25.65
C PRO A 273 25.68 -7.21 -24.95
N GLN A 274 25.40 -7.66 -23.73
CA GLN A 274 24.31 -7.15 -22.88
C GLN A 274 24.57 -5.69 -22.42
N SER A 275 24.52 -4.72 -23.34
CA SER A 275 24.75 -3.29 -23.05
C SER A 275 23.70 -2.73 -22.07
N GLY A 276 22.47 -3.24 -22.12
CA GLY A 276 21.40 -2.91 -21.17
C GLY A 276 21.61 -3.45 -19.74
N GLU A 277 22.66 -4.24 -19.48
CA GLU A 277 22.95 -4.82 -18.16
C GLU A 277 24.00 -4.02 -17.37
N ARG A 278 24.66 -3.02 -18.00
CA ARG A 278 25.81 -2.30 -17.41
C ARG A 278 25.86 -0.78 -17.64
N LEU A 279 24.90 -0.18 -18.33
CA LEU A 279 24.82 1.28 -18.48
C LEU A 279 24.33 1.93 -17.17
N ARG A 280 25.26 2.05 -16.20
CA ARG A 280 25.18 2.81 -14.94
C ARG A 280 23.88 2.61 -14.14
N LYS A 281 23.95 1.80 -13.07
CA LYS A 281 23.04 1.98 -11.92
C LYS A 281 23.12 3.45 -11.51
N ASP A 282 22.02 4.19 -11.60
CA ASP A 282 22.05 5.64 -11.44
C ASP A 282 22.75 6.07 -10.14
N GLU A 283 23.52 7.15 -10.22
CA GLU A 283 24.16 7.74 -9.06
C GLU A 283 23.11 8.16 -8.00
N ARG A 284 21.89 8.50 -8.45
CA ARG A 284 20.70 8.72 -7.62
C ARG A 284 20.27 7.44 -6.87
N ILE A 285 20.19 6.31 -7.57
CA ILE A 285 19.82 5.00 -7.01
C ILE A 285 20.90 4.53 -6.02
N LEU A 286 22.18 4.63 -6.39
CA LEU A 286 23.31 4.23 -5.55
C LEU A 286 23.46 5.09 -4.28
N THR A 287 23.24 6.41 -4.37
CA THR A 287 23.28 7.30 -3.20
C THR A 287 22.08 7.08 -2.27
N LEU A 288 20.88 6.82 -2.80
CA LEU A 288 19.73 6.41 -1.99
C LEU A 288 19.96 5.06 -1.29
N GLN A 289 20.54 4.07 -1.98
CA GLN A 289 20.88 2.78 -1.37
C GLN A 289 21.87 2.92 -0.22
N LYS A 290 22.91 3.75 -0.36
CA LYS A 290 23.86 4.07 0.73
C LYS A 290 23.15 4.69 1.95
N LYS A 291 22.34 5.73 1.73
CA LYS A 291 21.56 6.40 2.80
C LYS A 291 20.63 5.45 3.55
N ILE A 292 19.97 4.52 2.86
CA ILE A 292 19.11 3.51 3.50
C ILE A 292 19.94 2.60 4.41
N VAL A 293 21.13 2.17 3.98
CA VAL A 293 22.03 1.36 4.81
C VAL A 293 22.54 2.15 6.02
N GLU A 294 22.92 3.42 5.83
CA GLU A 294 23.33 4.33 6.90
C GLU A 294 22.24 4.47 7.97
N ARG A 295 21.00 4.81 7.58
CA ARG A 295 19.85 4.90 8.50
C ARG A 295 19.51 3.57 9.17
N ALA A 296 19.53 2.45 8.44
CA ALA A 296 19.26 1.13 9.01
C ALA A 296 20.35 0.70 10.03
N MET A 297 21.58 1.20 9.90
CA MET A 297 22.66 0.99 10.87
C MET A 297 22.57 1.95 12.07
N GLU A 298 22.14 3.20 11.88
CA GLU A 298 21.74 4.09 12.99
C GLU A 298 20.62 3.47 13.83
N ARG A 299 19.60 2.90 13.17
CA ARG A 299 18.44 2.27 13.82
C ARG A 299 18.83 1.07 14.69
N LYS A 300 19.81 0.28 14.26
CA LYS A 300 20.36 -0.83 15.05
C LYS A 300 21.09 -0.33 16.29
N LYS A 301 21.99 0.66 16.13
CA LYS A 301 22.68 1.30 17.26
C LYS A 301 21.71 1.90 18.29
N GLN A 302 20.60 2.49 17.83
CA GLN A 302 19.54 3.02 18.71
C GLN A 302 18.62 1.95 19.34
N ALA A 303 18.72 0.69 18.91
CA ALA A 303 18.00 -0.45 19.51
C ALA A 303 18.90 -1.31 20.41
N GLU A 304 20.22 -1.11 20.33
CA GLU A 304 21.27 -1.69 21.19
C GLU A 304 21.58 -0.80 22.41
N LEU A 305 20.85 0.32 22.59
CA LEU A 305 20.96 1.35 23.64
C LEU A 305 19.62 1.56 24.38
#